data_AF-A0A7J4LNJ0-F1
#
_entry.id   AF-A0A7J4LNJ0-F1
#
_cell.length_a   1.000
_cell.length_b   1.000
_cell.length_c   1.000
_cell.angle_alpha   90.00
_cell.angle_beta   90.00
_cell.angle_gamma   90.00
#
_symmetry.space_group_name_H-M   'P 1'
#
loop_
_entity.id
_entity.type
_entity.pdbx_description
1 polymer ?
#
loop_
_entity_poly.entity_id
_entity_poly.type
_entity_poly.pdbx_seq_one_letter_code
_entity_poly.pdbx_strand_id
1 'polypeptide(L)' 'KLILALEHPSLKPLAFLLFPGSPNDSMLFDCIVNELMRRRVMRKGDTMVLDKGFYAYYHYTDG' A
#
# COMPACT_ATOMS: atom_id res chain seq x y z
N LYS A 1 10.36 -5.19 -3.42
CA LYS A 1 9.10 -5.67 -2.81
C LYS A 1 7.96 -5.47 -3.82
N LEU A 2 7.10 -6.48 -4.00
CA LEU A 2 5.94 -6.41 -4.90
C LEU A 2 4.68 -6.19 -4.07
N ILE A 3 3.87 -5.22 -4.47
CA ILE A 3 2.52 -4.99 -3.93
C ILE A 3 1.51 -5.21 -5.05
N LEU A 4 0.48 -5.99 -4.74
CA LEU A 4 -0.65 -6.26 -5.62
C LEU A 4 -1.90 -5.58 -5.07
N ALA A 5 -2.42 -4.59 -5.79
CA ALA A 5 -3.72 -3.99 -5.47
C ALA A 5 -4.83 -4.81 -6.12
N LEU A 6 -5.84 -5.18 -5.31
CA LEU A 6 -7.00 -5.94 -5.74
C LEU A 6 -8.27 -5.13 -5.48
N GLU A 7 -9.23 -5.24 -6.38
CA GLU A 7 -10.58 -4.75 -6.15
C GLU A 7 -11.35 -5.69 -5.22
N HIS A 8 -12.09 -5.14 -4.26
CA HIS A 8 -13.10 -5.87 -3.53
C HIS A 8 -14.50 -5.55 -4.11
N PRO A 9 -15.40 -6.54 -4.29
CA PRO A 9 -15.26 -7.95 -3.90
C PRO A 9 -14.70 -8.87 -5.01
N SER A 10 -14.49 -8.37 -6.22
CA SER A 10 -14.18 -9.19 -7.41
C SER A 10 -12.81 -9.88 -7.37
N LEU A 11 -11.90 -9.41 -6.52
CA LEU A 11 -10.48 -9.77 -6.48
C LEU A 11 -9.75 -9.51 -7.81
N LYS A 12 -10.30 -8.64 -8.65
CA LYS A 12 -9.65 -8.27 -9.91
C LYS A 12 -8.36 -7.50 -9.62
N PRO A 13 -7.22 -7.87 -10.24
CA PRO A 13 -5.99 -7.09 -10.15
C PRO A 13 -6.18 -5.68 -10.71
N LEU A 14 -5.85 -4.67 -9.90
CA LEU A 14 -5.92 -3.26 -10.29
C LEU A 14 -4.53 -2.69 -10.61
N ALA A 15 -3.50 -3.07 -9.85
CA ALA A 15 -2.14 -2.61 -10.09
C ALA A 15 -1.09 -3.54 -9.50
N PHE A 16 0.05 -3.62 -10.18
CA PHE A 16 1.30 -4.16 -9.65
C PHE A 16 2.23 -2.97 -9.37
N LEU A 17 2.68 -2.83 -8.12
CA LEU A 17 3.63 -1.81 -7.69
C LEU A 17 4.93 -2.48 -7.27
N LEU A 18 6.03 -2.09 -7.92
CA LEU A 18 7.37 -2.63 -7.65
C LEU A 18 8.18 -1.57 -6.92
N PHE A 19 8.61 -1.91 -5.71
CA PHE A 19 9.51 -1.08 -4.90
C PHE A 19 10.89 -1.73 -4.79
N PRO A 20 11.98 -0.95 -4.66
CA PRO A 20 13.29 -1.47 -4.30
C PRO A 20 13.22 -2.32 -3.01
N GLY A 21 14.15 -3.25 -2.82
CA GLY A 21 14.15 -4.15 -1.66
C GLY A 21 14.39 -3.45 -0.31
N SER A 22 14.94 -2.23 -0.34
CA SER A 22 15.66 -1.63 0.79
C SER A 22 14.95 -0.59 1.66
N PRO A 23 13.74 -0.05 1.37
CA PRO A 23 13.02 0.74 2.37
C PRO A 23 12.32 -0.16 3.40
N ASN A 24 12.26 0.31 4.65
CA ASN A 24 11.37 -0.24 5.66
C ASN A 24 9.91 -0.19 5.13
N ASP A 25 9.10 -1.23 5.40
CA ASP A 25 7.73 -1.34 4.89
C ASP A 25 6.84 -0.18 5.34
N SER A 26 7.16 0.44 6.47
CA SER A 26 6.54 1.66 6.96
C SER A 26 6.58 2.85 5.99
N MET A 27 7.67 2.97 5.24
CA MET A 27 7.84 4.05 4.27
C MET A 27 7.08 3.76 2.97
N LEU A 28 6.53 2.54 2.81
CA LEU A 28 5.84 2.16 1.59
C LEU A 28 4.37 2.61 1.57
N PHE A 29 3.73 2.86 2.72
CA PHE A 29 2.33 3.26 2.76
C PHE A 29 2.07 4.51 1.91
N ASP A 30 2.80 5.59 2.18
CA ASP A 30 2.65 6.84 1.42
C ASP A 30 2.97 6.65 -0.06
N CYS A 31 3.98 5.83 -0.38
CA CYS A 31 4.32 5.50 -1.76
C CYS A 31 3.20 4.73 -2.48
N ILE A 32 2.56 3.76 -1.81
CA ILE A 32 1.44 2.98 -2.35
C ILE A 32 0.25 3.90 -2.59
N VAL A 33 -0.14 4.71 -1.59
CA VAL A 33 -1.26 5.66 -1.71
C VAL A 33 -1.04 6.62 -2.87
N ASN A 34 0.14 7.23 -2.96
CA ASN A 34 0.47 8.18 -4.01
C ASN A 34 0.42 7.54 -5.41
N GLU A 35 0.97 6.32 -5.57
CA GLU A 35 0.92 5.61 -6.86
C GLU A 35 -0.50 5.22 -7.26
N LEU A 36 -1.32 4.72 -6.33
CA LEU A 36 -2.70 4.34 -6.63
C LEU A 36 -3.57 5.56 -6.99
N MET A 37 -3.40 6.68 -6.29
CA MET A 37 -4.07 7.95 -6.61
C MET A 37 -3.60 8.51 -7.97
N ARG A 38 -2.28 8.51 -8.23
CA ARG A 38 -1.70 8.97 -9.51
C ARG A 38 -2.22 8.18 -10.70
N ARG A 39 -2.40 6.86 -10.53
CA ARG A 39 -2.97 5.95 -11.54
C ARG A 39 -4.50 6.00 -11.62
N ARG A 40 -5.15 6.77 -10.74
CA ARG A 40 -6.62 6.83 -10.60
C ARG A 40 -7.27 5.48 -10.29
N VAL A 41 -6.49 4.58 -9.67
CA VAL A 41 -6.97 3.29 -9.16
C VAL A 41 -7.70 3.47 -7.84
N MET A 42 -7.24 4.44 -7.03
CA MET A 42 -7.86 4.85 -5.77
C MET A 42 -8.21 6.33 -5.83
N ARG A 43 -9.23 6.74 -5.07
CA ARG A 43 -9.68 8.13 -4.88
C ARG A 43 -9.91 8.42 -3.40
N LYS A 44 -9.99 9.71 -3.07
CA LYS A 44 -10.36 10.14 -1.72
C LYS A 44 -11.76 9.62 -1.39
N GLY A 45 -11.89 8.92 -0.26
CA GLY A 45 -13.13 8.29 0.18
C GLY A 45 -13.15 6.77 -0.02
N ASP A 46 -12.25 6.23 -0.83
CA ASP A 46 -12.08 4.78 -0.94
C ASP A 46 -11.48 4.20 0.35
N THR A 47 -11.82 2.95 0.65
CA THR A 47 -11.29 2.22 1.79
C THR A 47 -10.23 1.23 1.32
N MET A 48 -9.08 1.24 1.98
CA MET A 48 -7.98 0.33 1.71
C MET A 48 -7.77 -0.60 2.90
N VAL A 49 -7.62 -1.89 2.64
CA VAL A 49 -7.31 -2.91 3.65
C VAL A 49 -5.89 -3.40 3.43
N LEU A 50 -5.08 -3.36 4.49
CA LEU A 50 -3.64 -3.62 4.47
C LEU A 50 -3.25 -4.41 5.70
N ASP A 51 -2.10 -5.07 5.65
CA ASP A 51 -1.46 -5.59 6.87
C ASP A 51 -1.00 -4.44 7.79
N LYS A 52 -0.99 -4.70 9.10
CA LYS A 52 -0.60 -3.72 10.12
C LYS A 52 0.84 -3.22 9.93
N GLY A 53 1.74 -4.05 9.41
CA GLY A 53 3.14 -3.71 9.17
C GLY A 53 3.35 -2.57 8.17
N PHE A 54 2.37 -2.28 7.30
CA PHE A 54 2.47 -1.19 6.32
C PHE A 54 2.26 0.19 6.94
N TYR A 55 1.44 0.33 7.99
CA TYR A 55 1.11 1.65 8.56
C TYR A 55 1.63 1.85 9.99
N ALA A 56 1.89 0.77 10.74
CA ALA A 56 2.19 0.84 12.16
C ALA A 56 3.69 0.96 12.49
N TYR A 57 4.45 1.77 11.74
CA TYR A 57 5.90 1.95 11.99
C TYR A 57 6.23 2.34 13.42
N TYR A 58 5.41 3.22 13.99
CA TYR A 58 5.60 3.78 15.33
C TYR A 58 5.61 2.71 16.43
N HIS A 59 5.03 1.53 16.17
CA HIS A 59 5.02 0.42 17.13
C HIS A 59 6.27 -0.47 17.09
N TYR A 60 7.17 -0.29 16.11
CA TYR A 60 8.42 -1.06 16.02
C TYR A 60 9.61 -0.34 16.66
N THR A 61 9.55 0.96 16.91
CA THR A 61 10.65 1.74 17.52
C THR A 61 10.59 1.82 19.04
N ASP A 62 9.43 1.52 19.64
CA ASP A 62 9.20 1.52 21.10
C ASP A 62 9.11 0.11 21.71
N GLY A 63 9.63 -0.90 21.00
CA GLY A 63 9.74 -2.30 21.46
C GLY A 63 11.15 -2.66 21.88
#